data_AF-A0A2V2U907-F1
#
_entry.id   AF-A0A2V2U907-F1
#
_cell.length_a   1.000
_cell.length_b   1.000
_cell.length_c   1.000
_cell.angle_alpha   90.00
_cell.angle_beta   90.00
_cell.angle_gamma   90.00
#
_symmetry.space_group_name_H-M   'P 1'
#
loop_
_entity.id
_entity.type
_entity.pdbx_description
1 polymer ?
#
loop_
_entity_poly.entity_id
_entity_poly.type
_entity_poly.pdbx_seq_one_letter_code
_entity_poly.pdbx_strand_id
1 'polypeptide(L)'
;MSQIEGCISVKPSQLGLSVSYELCLKNLRALTKRAIEFGRFIWIDMESSKYTDDTLMMYLELIGRHRDIGVVLQSALRRSASDLLHLIEVGGKVRLVKGAYHENEQIAFASHDEVNANYIKLLDILFNRNYINNKQADNNTLKFAVATHDSNLIEHTIGLWKTSKIGIKNFEFEFLKGIRDELKRDLELQSIYLMVMNGFRIQLGG
;
A
#
# COMPACT_ATOMS: atom_id res chain seq x y z
N MET A 1 7.32 24.34 14.66
CA MET A 1 7.40 23.83 13.29
C MET A 1 6.89 22.40 13.31
N SER A 2 5.85 22.06 12.55
CA SER A 2 5.45 20.66 12.40
C SER A 2 6.60 19.91 11.73
N GLN A 3 7.09 18.87 12.39
CA GLN A 3 8.13 18.02 11.84
C GLN A 3 7.50 17.23 10.69
N ILE A 4 7.99 17.42 9.46
CA ILE A 4 7.51 16.66 8.31
C ILE A 4 8.08 15.24 8.43
N GLU A 5 7.25 14.30 8.84
CA GLU A 5 7.53 12.87 8.72
C GLU A 5 7.20 12.43 7.29
N GLY A 6 8.23 12.04 6.53
CA GLY A 6 8.09 11.58 5.15
C GLY A 6 8.44 10.11 4.99
N CYS A 7 7.77 9.45 4.06
CA CYS A 7 8.13 8.13 3.53
C CYS A 7 8.59 8.24 2.08
N ILE A 8 9.13 7.15 1.54
CA ILE A 8 9.61 7.08 0.16
C ILE A 8 8.78 6.03 -0.59
N SER A 9 8.24 6.39 -1.75
CA SER A 9 7.66 5.44 -2.71
C SER A 9 8.68 5.17 -3.82
N VAL A 10 8.91 3.90 -4.14
CA VAL A 10 9.81 3.50 -5.23
C VAL A 10 9.14 2.54 -6.20
N LYS A 11 9.44 2.71 -7.49
CA LYS A 11 9.04 1.78 -8.55
C LYS A 11 10.15 0.75 -8.78
N PRO A 12 9.88 -0.56 -8.70
CA PRO A 12 10.87 -1.60 -8.99
C PRO A 12 11.57 -1.42 -10.35
N SER A 13 10.86 -0.99 -11.39
CA SER A 13 11.44 -0.73 -12.71
C SER A 13 12.56 0.31 -12.68
N GLN A 14 12.45 1.34 -11.83
CA GLN A 14 13.47 2.37 -11.63
C GLN A 14 14.67 1.84 -10.83
N LEU A 15 14.49 0.77 -10.07
CA LEU A 15 15.55 0.06 -9.36
C LEU A 15 16.21 -1.04 -10.20
N GLY A 16 15.74 -1.24 -11.44
CA GLY A 16 16.34 -2.16 -12.40
C GLY A 16 15.51 -3.42 -12.66
N LEU A 17 14.25 -3.50 -12.21
CA LEU A 17 13.43 -4.70 -12.46
C LEU A 17 13.22 -4.97 -13.95
N SER A 18 13.15 -3.93 -14.78
CA SER A 18 13.08 -4.06 -16.24
C SER A 18 14.36 -4.65 -16.88
N VAL A 19 15.44 -4.76 -16.11
CA VAL A 19 16.75 -5.27 -16.56
C VAL A 19 17.02 -6.66 -15.96
N SER A 20 16.90 -6.80 -14.64
CA SER A 20 17.09 -8.08 -13.92
C SER A 20 16.48 -8.01 -12.53
N TYR A 21 15.87 -9.13 -12.12
CA TYR A 21 15.35 -9.32 -10.77
C TYR A 21 16.45 -9.13 -9.71
N GLU A 22 17.63 -9.72 -9.92
CA GLU A 22 18.76 -9.66 -9.00
C GLU A 22 19.30 -8.23 -8.83
N LEU A 23 19.38 -7.47 -9.93
CA LEU A 23 19.77 -6.07 -9.89
C LEU A 23 18.78 -5.25 -9.06
N CYS A 24 17.48 -5.42 -9.32
CA CYS A 24 16.43 -4.73 -8.58
C CYS A 24 16.50 -5.07 -7.09
N LEU A 25 16.59 -6.35 -6.73
CA LEU A 25 16.66 -6.80 -5.36
C LEU A 25 17.91 -6.28 -4.64
N LYS A 26 19.07 -6.24 -5.31
CA LYS A 26 20.30 -5.64 -4.76
C LYS A 26 20.10 -4.16 -4.46
N ASN A 27 19.54 -3.41 -5.40
CA ASN A 27 19.30 -1.97 -5.24
C ASN A 27 18.25 -1.68 -4.16
N LEU A 28 17.18 -2.48 -4.12
CA LEU A 28 16.13 -2.37 -3.10
C LEU A 28 16.68 -2.66 -1.70
N ARG A 29 17.49 -3.72 -1.52
CA ARG A 29 18.19 -3.99 -0.24
C ARG A 29 19.05 -2.82 0.22
N ALA A 30 19.84 -2.24 -0.69
CA ALA A 30 20.70 -1.10 -0.37
C ALA A 30 19.87 0.12 0.06
N LEU A 31 18.77 0.40 -0.66
CA LEU A 31 17.85 1.47 -0.32
C LEU A 31 17.17 1.25 1.04
N THR A 32 16.62 0.05 1.28
CA THR A 32 15.96 -0.28 2.55
C THR A 32 16.92 -0.17 3.73
N LYS A 33 18.15 -0.67 3.59
CA LYS A 33 19.19 -0.49 4.61
C LYS A 33 19.40 0.99 4.93
N ARG A 34 19.55 1.83 3.90
CA ARG A 34 19.80 3.26 4.10
C ARG A 34 18.60 3.98 4.71
N ALA A 35 17.37 3.62 4.31
CA ALA A 35 16.16 4.20 4.88
C ALA A 35 16.02 3.89 6.38
N ILE A 36 16.36 2.66 6.80
CA ILE A 36 16.36 2.28 8.22
C ILE A 36 17.35 3.12 9.02
N GLU A 37 18.57 3.34 8.50
CA GLU A 37 19.57 4.21 9.16
C GLU A 37 19.04 5.64 9.41
N PHE A 38 18.08 6.10 8.60
CA PHE A 38 17.43 7.40 8.75
C PHE A 38 16.03 7.35 9.38
N GLY A 39 15.57 6.19 9.85
CA GLY A 39 14.23 6.00 10.40
C GLY A 39 13.12 6.32 9.38
N ARG A 40 13.32 5.96 8.10
CA ARG A 40 12.37 6.23 7.01
C ARG A 40 11.68 4.96 6.53
N PHE A 41 10.38 5.10 6.30
CA PHE A 41 9.54 4.04 5.73
C PHE A 41 9.59 4.03 4.20
N ILE A 42 9.56 2.85 3.59
CA ILE A 42 9.51 2.68 2.13
C ILE A 42 8.24 1.95 1.70
N TRP A 43 7.54 2.51 0.71
CA TRP A 43 6.54 1.82 -0.10
C TRP A 43 7.17 1.32 -1.41
N ILE A 44 6.97 0.03 -1.71
CA ILE A 44 7.24 -0.53 -3.03
C ILE A 44 5.97 -0.38 -3.87
N ASP A 45 6.00 0.53 -4.83
CA ASP A 45 4.88 0.79 -5.72
C ASP A 45 4.65 -0.40 -6.66
N MET A 46 3.38 -0.76 -6.84
CA MET A 46 2.98 -1.83 -7.75
C MET A 46 2.78 -1.27 -9.14
N GLU A 47 3.51 -1.83 -10.10
CA GLU A 47 3.46 -1.43 -11.50
C GLU A 47 2.45 -2.31 -12.27
N SER A 48 2.63 -2.50 -13.58
CA SER A 48 1.79 -3.39 -14.40
C SER A 48 1.84 -4.84 -13.92
N SER A 49 0.83 -5.63 -14.28
CA SER A 49 0.66 -7.03 -13.87
C SER A 49 1.88 -7.92 -14.11
N LYS A 50 2.63 -7.67 -15.19
CA LYS A 50 3.88 -8.40 -15.51
C LYS A 50 4.98 -8.29 -14.45
N TYR A 51 4.91 -7.30 -13.56
CA TYR A 51 5.89 -7.10 -12.48
C TYR A 51 5.35 -7.52 -11.11
N THR A 52 4.09 -7.93 -11.02
CA THR A 52 3.43 -8.18 -9.73
C THR A 52 4.09 -9.30 -8.95
N ASP A 53 4.38 -10.43 -9.60
CA ASP A 53 5.04 -11.57 -8.94
C ASP A 53 6.42 -11.20 -8.42
N ASP A 54 7.28 -10.63 -9.27
CA ASP A 54 8.62 -10.21 -8.88
C ASP A 54 8.59 -9.20 -7.72
N THR A 55 7.65 -8.25 -7.77
CA THR A 55 7.48 -7.22 -6.73
C THR A 55 7.10 -7.85 -5.39
N LEU A 56 6.12 -8.75 -5.39
CA LEU A 56 5.68 -9.44 -4.18
C LEU A 56 6.78 -10.38 -3.64
N MET A 57 7.49 -11.10 -4.49
CA MET A 57 8.61 -11.96 -4.09
C MET A 57 9.74 -11.16 -3.41
N MET A 58 10.15 -10.03 -4.01
CA MET A 58 11.15 -9.16 -3.39
C MET A 58 10.68 -8.61 -2.05
N TYR A 59 9.41 -8.20 -1.96
CA TYR A 59 8.85 -7.69 -0.71
C TYR A 59 8.86 -8.75 0.40
N LEU A 60 8.40 -9.98 0.10
CA LEU A 60 8.36 -11.10 1.04
C LEU A 60 9.76 -11.47 1.54
N GLU A 61 10.78 -11.34 0.68
CA GLU A 61 12.16 -11.56 1.09
C GLU A 61 12.69 -10.48 2.07
N LEU A 62 12.20 -9.25 1.96
CA LEU A 62 12.68 -8.12 2.75
C LEU A 62 11.94 -7.96 4.07
N ILE A 63 10.63 -8.25 4.12
CA ILE A 63 9.82 -8.03 5.32
C ILE A 63 10.30 -8.86 6.52
N GLY A 64 10.85 -10.04 6.29
CA GLY A 64 11.43 -10.88 7.35
C GLY A 64 12.67 -10.25 8.01
N ARG A 65 13.32 -9.29 7.36
CA ARG A 65 14.54 -8.62 7.84
C ARG A 65 14.28 -7.16 8.26
N HIS A 66 13.27 -6.52 7.66
CA HIS A 66 13.02 -5.10 7.78
C HIS A 66 11.52 -4.83 7.89
N ARG A 67 11.06 -4.24 9.00
CA ARG A 67 9.63 -3.95 9.23
C ARG A 67 9.18 -2.59 8.69
N ASP A 68 10.11 -1.71 8.32
CA ASP A 68 9.83 -0.37 7.77
C ASP A 68 9.75 -0.35 6.24
N ILE A 69 9.10 -1.38 5.70
CA ILE A 69 8.78 -1.52 4.29
C ILE A 69 7.32 -1.96 4.13
N GLY A 70 6.68 -1.53 3.05
CA GLY A 70 5.34 -1.91 2.65
C GLY A 70 5.23 -2.07 1.14
N VAL A 71 4.16 -2.70 0.69
CA VAL A 71 3.92 -2.95 -0.73
C VAL A 71 2.54 -2.46 -1.13
N VAL A 72 2.42 -1.97 -2.37
CA VAL A 72 1.14 -1.57 -2.94
C VAL A 72 0.41 -2.79 -3.50
N LEU A 73 -0.91 -2.82 -3.34
CA LEU A 73 -1.79 -3.84 -3.91
C LEU A 73 -2.94 -3.18 -4.68
N GLN A 74 -3.25 -3.69 -5.87
CA GLN A 74 -4.19 -3.08 -6.80
C GLN A 74 -5.53 -3.82 -6.78
N SER A 75 -6.65 -3.16 -6.49
CA SER A 75 -7.97 -3.80 -6.51
C SER A 75 -8.44 -4.19 -7.91
N ALA A 76 -7.86 -3.62 -8.97
CA ALA A 76 -8.19 -3.98 -10.35
C ALA A 76 -7.75 -5.40 -10.72
N LEU A 77 -6.75 -5.99 -10.06
CA LEU A 77 -6.29 -7.34 -10.40
C LEU A 77 -7.14 -8.42 -9.69
N ARG A 78 -7.50 -9.47 -10.44
CA ARG A 78 -8.31 -10.58 -9.92
C ARG A 78 -7.58 -11.38 -8.82
N ARG A 79 -6.26 -11.44 -8.88
CA ARG A 79 -5.37 -12.13 -7.92
C ARG A 79 -5.28 -11.48 -6.54
N SER A 80 -5.59 -10.20 -6.43
CA SER A 80 -5.26 -9.38 -5.24
C SER A 80 -5.86 -9.89 -3.94
N ALA A 81 -7.03 -10.54 -3.96
CA ALA A 81 -7.60 -11.12 -2.74
C ALA A 81 -6.71 -12.24 -2.16
N SER A 82 -6.13 -13.08 -3.02
CA SER A 82 -5.22 -14.14 -2.59
C SER A 82 -3.90 -13.56 -2.10
N ASP A 83 -3.33 -12.61 -2.84
CA ASP A 83 -2.08 -11.95 -2.46
C ASP A 83 -2.24 -11.21 -1.12
N LEU A 84 -3.38 -10.54 -0.90
CA LEU A 84 -3.66 -9.84 0.36
C LEU A 84 -3.66 -10.80 1.56
N LEU A 85 -4.30 -11.96 1.44
CA LEU A 85 -4.36 -12.93 2.53
C LEU A 85 -2.94 -13.42 2.90
N HIS A 86 -2.10 -13.68 1.90
CA HIS A 86 -0.71 -14.06 2.14
C HIS A 86 0.10 -12.93 2.77
N LEU A 87 -0.10 -11.69 2.32
CA LEU A 87 0.53 -10.51 2.91
C LEU A 87 0.13 -10.33 4.38
N ILE A 88 -1.15 -10.56 4.72
CA ILE A 88 -1.62 -10.51 6.12
C ILE A 88 -0.94 -11.59 6.96
N GLU A 89 -0.81 -12.81 6.44
CA GLU A 89 -0.18 -13.94 7.13
C GLU A 89 1.26 -13.65 7.57
N VAL A 90 2.04 -12.97 6.73
CA VAL A 90 3.43 -12.59 7.04
C VAL A 90 3.57 -11.28 7.84
N GLY A 91 2.46 -10.65 8.23
CA GLY A 91 2.44 -9.37 8.93
C GLY A 91 2.82 -8.19 8.03
N GLY A 92 2.37 -8.24 6.76
CA GLY A 92 2.63 -7.26 5.72
C GLY A 92 1.97 -5.90 5.95
N LYS A 93 2.66 -4.85 5.49
CA LYS A 93 2.09 -3.50 5.36
C LYS A 93 1.64 -3.29 3.93
N VAL A 94 0.36 -3.01 3.74
CA VAL A 94 -0.26 -2.92 2.42
C VAL A 94 -0.83 -1.54 2.17
N ARG A 95 -0.53 -0.95 1.02
CA ARG A 95 -1.24 0.21 0.48
C ARG A 95 -2.21 -0.26 -0.59
N LEU A 96 -3.50 -0.15 -0.32
CA LEU A 96 -4.55 -0.52 -1.27
C LEU A 96 -4.85 0.65 -2.21
N VAL A 97 -4.80 0.38 -3.53
CA VAL A 97 -5.15 1.33 -4.60
C VAL A 97 -6.11 0.67 -5.58
N LYS A 98 -6.80 1.44 -6.44
CA LYS A 98 -7.55 0.85 -7.57
C LYS A 98 -6.62 0.18 -8.58
N GLY A 99 -5.50 0.84 -8.90
CA GLY A 99 -4.60 0.46 -10.00
C GLY A 99 -4.65 1.51 -11.12
N ALA A 100 -3.54 1.68 -11.82
CA ALA A 100 -3.36 2.74 -12.82
C ALA A 100 -2.98 2.22 -14.22
N TYR A 101 -2.86 0.90 -14.37
CA TYR A 101 -2.44 0.24 -15.60
C TYR A 101 -3.63 -0.41 -16.30
N HIS A 102 -3.63 -0.35 -17.62
CA HIS A 102 -4.61 -1.05 -18.45
C HIS A 102 -4.10 -2.48 -18.69
N GLU A 103 -4.86 -3.45 -18.20
CA GLU A 103 -4.53 -4.87 -18.25
C GLU A 103 -5.67 -5.62 -18.98
N ASN A 104 -5.40 -6.83 -19.47
CA ASN A 104 -6.45 -7.61 -20.12
C ASN A 104 -7.51 -8.10 -19.11
N GLU A 105 -8.72 -8.41 -19.58
CA GLU A 105 -9.86 -8.79 -18.73
C GLU A 105 -9.69 -10.16 -18.04
N GLN A 106 -8.74 -10.98 -18.52
CA GLN A 106 -8.41 -12.25 -17.89
C GLN A 106 -7.63 -12.05 -16.58
N ILE A 107 -6.85 -10.98 -16.50
CA ILE A 107 -5.99 -10.65 -15.35
C ILE A 107 -6.63 -9.59 -14.46
N ALA A 108 -7.33 -8.62 -15.06
CA ALA A 108 -7.95 -7.50 -14.36
C ALA A 108 -9.47 -7.43 -14.59
N PHE A 109 -10.17 -6.77 -13.68
CA PHE A 109 -11.57 -6.41 -13.86
C PHE A 109 -11.70 -5.33 -14.94
N ALA A 110 -12.70 -5.46 -15.80
CA ALA A 110 -12.87 -4.60 -16.97
C ALA A 110 -13.64 -3.32 -16.61
N SER A 111 -14.63 -3.43 -15.73
CA SER A 111 -15.49 -2.31 -15.37
C SER A 111 -15.07 -1.62 -14.08
N HIS A 112 -15.35 -0.31 -13.99
CA HIS A 112 -15.13 0.47 -12.78
C HIS A 112 -15.88 -0.11 -11.56
N ASP A 113 -17.09 -0.63 -11.78
CA ASP A 113 -17.93 -1.19 -10.71
C ASP A 113 -17.34 -2.48 -10.15
N GLU A 114 -16.80 -3.37 -11.00
CA GLU A 114 -16.07 -4.55 -10.54
C GLU A 114 -14.80 -4.18 -9.77
N VAL A 115 -14.04 -3.18 -10.22
CA VAL A 115 -12.84 -2.69 -9.52
C VAL A 115 -13.22 -2.14 -8.14
N ASN A 116 -14.32 -1.40 -8.04
CA ASN A 116 -14.85 -0.87 -6.78
C ASN A 116 -15.37 -1.97 -5.86
N ALA A 117 -16.11 -2.94 -6.39
CA ALA A 117 -16.59 -4.09 -5.64
C ALA A 117 -15.42 -4.91 -5.07
N ASN A 118 -14.36 -5.13 -5.85
CA ASN A 118 -13.17 -5.80 -5.34
C ASN A 118 -12.39 -4.93 -4.34
N TYR A 119 -12.35 -3.61 -4.50
CA TYR A 119 -11.77 -2.71 -3.50
C TYR A 119 -12.49 -2.85 -2.14
N ILE A 120 -13.83 -2.83 -2.16
CA ILE A 120 -14.67 -3.04 -0.97
C ILE A 120 -14.36 -4.40 -0.33
N LYS A 121 -14.33 -5.47 -1.13
CA LYS A 121 -13.97 -6.81 -0.66
C LYS A 121 -12.60 -6.85 0.03
N LEU A 122 -11.59 -6.17 -0.53
CA LEU A 122 -10.25 -6.11 0.04
C LEU A 122 -10.22 -5.29 1.35
N LEU A 123 -11.00 -4.21 1.44
CA LEU A 123 -11.20 -3.48 2.70
C LEU A 123 -11.85 -4.35 3.77
N ASP A 124 -12.90 -5.09 3.40
CA ASP A 124 -13.58 -6.00 4.33
C ASP A 124 -12.60 -7.04 4.89
N ILE A 125 -11.68 -7.57 4.06
CA ILE A 125 -10.60 -8.46 4.51
C ILE A 125 -9.65 -7.75 5.48
N LEU A 126 -9.18 -6.53 5.15
CA LEU A 126 -8.26 -5.75 5.97
C LEU A 126 -8.84 -5.38 7.34
N PHE A 127 -10.16 -5.14 7.43
CA PHE A 127 -10.83 -4.77 8.69
C PHE A 127 -11.36 -5.97 9.48
N ASN A 128 -11.40 -7.17 8.88
CA ASN A 128 -11.95 -8.35 9.52
C ASN A 128 -10.92 -9.07 10.40
N ARG A 129 -11.23 -9.11 11.70
CA ARG A 129 -10.40 -9.72 12.75
C ARG A 129 -10.08 -11.19 12.53
N ASN A 130 -10.94 -11.94 11.84
CA ASN A 130 -10.70 -13.37 11.59
C ASN A 130 -9.44 -13.60 10.75
N TYR A 131 -9.07 -12.64 9.89
CA TYR A 131 -7.83 -12.70 9.11
C TYR A 131 -6.60 -12.20 9.89
N ILE A 132 -6.81 -11.42 10.96
CA ILE A 132 -5.75 -10.73 11.70
C ILE A 132 -5.23 -11.56 12.89
N ASN A 133 -5.96 -12.59 13.32
CA ASN A 133 -5.66 -13.40 14.53
C ASN A 133 -4.44 -14.36 14.43
N ASN A 134 -3.39 -13.99 13.70
CA ASN A 134 -2.16 -14.78 13.66
C ASN A 134 -1.24 -14.46 14.85
N LYS A 135 -0.98 -15.49 15.67
CA LYS A 135 -0.25 -15.49 16.95
C LYS A 135 1.23 -15.06 16.90
N GLN A 136 1.76 -14.58 15.78
CA GLN A 136 3.19 -14.26 15.61
C GLN A 136 3.51 -12.78 15.44
N ALA A 137 2.53 -11.89 15.34
CA ALA A 137 2.79 -10.46 15.36
C ALA A 137 2.80 -9.96 16.80
N ASP A 138 3.96 -9.58 17.33
CA ASP A 138 4.04 -8.77 18.54
C ASP A 138 3.03 -7.61 18.41
N ASN A 139 2.06 -7.56 19.32
CA ASN A 139 0.97 -6.58 19.41
C ASN A 139 -0.16 -6.63 18.35
N ASN A 140 -0.34 -7.73 17.60
CA ASN A 140 -1.58 -8.06 16.88
C ASN A 140 -2.15 -6.92 15.98
N THR A 141 -1.28 -6.19 15.29
CA THR A 141 -1.67 -4.94 14.61
C THR A 141 -1.22 -4.95 13.15
N LEU A 142 -2.15 -5.36 12.27
CA LEU A 142 -2.04 -5.13 10.83
C LEU A 142 -2.00 -3.61 10.58
N LYS A 143 -1.04 -3.14 9.78
CA LYS A 143 -0.99 -1.75 9.32
C LYS A 143 -1.23 -1.67 7.82
N PHE A 144 -2.09 -0.76 7.39
CA PHE A 144 -2.39 -0.58 5.96
C PHE A 144 -2.76 0.86 5.62
N ALA A 145 -2.62 1.19 4.36
CA ALA A 145 -3.00 2.47 3.79
C ALA A 145 -4.15 2.29 2.81
N VAL A 146 -5.11 3.20 2.84
CA VAL A 146 -6.25 3.26 1.91
C VAL A 146 -6.02 4.46 0.98
N ALA A 147 -5.48 4.20 -0.21
CA ALA A 147 -5.10 5.22 -1.17
C ALA A 147 -6.20 5.38 -2.24
N THR A 148 -7.16 6.27 -1.96
CA THR A 148 -8.30 6.52 -2.85
C THR A 148 -8.83 7.94 -2.70
N HIS A 149 -9.48 8.42 -3.77
CA HIS A 149 -10.20 9.69 -3.81
C HIS A 149 -11.71 9.52 -3.93
N ASP A 150 -12.19 8.26 -3.96
CA ASP A 150 -13.59 7.92 -4.15
C ASP A 150 -14.36 8.08 -2.83
N SER A 151 -15.39 8.94 -2.82
CA SER A 151 -16.18 9.22 -1.60
C SER A 151 -16.80 7.96 -1.02
N ASN A 152 -17.34 7.10 -1.88
CA ASN A 152 -18.08 5.92 -1.46
C ASN A 152 -17.14 4.91 -0.78
N LEU A 153 -15.92 4.75 -1.30
CA LEU A 153 -14.91 3.90 -0.69
C LEU A 153 -14.41 4.45 0.65
N ILE A 154 -14.30 5.78 0.76
CA ILE A 154 -13.88 6.45 2.00
C ILE A 154 -14.96 6.31 3.07
N GLU A 155 -16.22 6.56 2.74
CA GLU A 155 -17.36 6.38 3.64
C GLU A 155 -17.49 4.91 4.10
N HIS A 156 -17.35 3.95 3.17
CA HIS A 156 -17.33 2.52 3.49
C HIS A 156 -16.18 2.19 4.47
N THR A 157 -14.98 2.70 4.20
CA THR A 157 -13.80 2.51 5.08
C THR A 157 -14.05 3.07 6.48
N ILE A 158 -14.66 4.26 6.59
CA ILE A 158 -15.02 4.85 7.90
C ILE A 158 -16.05 3.99 8.63
N GLY A 159 -17.05 3.46 7.91
CA GLY A 159 -18.05 2.54 8.46
C GLY A 159 -17.42 1.24 9.00
N LEU A 160 -16.52 0.64 8.23
CA LEU A 160 -15.74 -0.53 8.65
C LEU A 160 -14.89 -0.20 9.88
N TRP A 161 -14.18 0.92 9.88
CA TRP A 161 -13.34 1.32 11.01
C TRP A 161 -14.15 1.46 12.30
N LYS A 162 -15.28 2.20 12.27
CA LYS A 162 -16.15 2.44 13.43
C LYS A 162 -16.69 1.16 14.07
N THR A 163 -16.89 0.12 13.26
CA THR A 163 -17.41 -1.18 13.72
C THR A 163 -16.31 -2.20 14.00
N SER A 164 -15.10 -1.96 13.48
CA SER A 164 -13.92 -2.74 13.78
C SER A 164 -13.34 -2.40 15.16
N LYS A 165 -12.36 -3.19 15.61
CA LYS A 165 -11.52 -2.81 16.75
C LYS A 165 -10.08 -2.47 16.30
N ILE A 166 -9.93 -2.04 15.05
CA ILE A 166 -8.65 -1.57 14.52
C ILE A 166 -8.39 -0.19 15.11
N GLY A 167 -7.24 -0.02 15.75
CA GLY A 167 -6.85 1.28 16.31
C GLY A 167 -6.64 2.30 15.19
N ILE A 168 -6.95 3.56 15.44
CA ILE A 168 -6.79 4.64 14.46
C ILE A 168 -5.36 4.79 13.94
N LYS A 169 -4.35 4.33 14.70
CA LYS A 169 -2.93 4.33 14.31
C LYS A 169 -2.54 3.17 13.39
N ASN A 170 -3.48 2.28 13.09
CA ASN A 170 -3.24 1.05 12.35
C ASN A 170 -3.69 1.17 10.89
N PHE A 171 -4.39 2.24 10.54
CA PHE A 171 -4.62 2.56 9.14
C PHE A 171 -4.55 4.06 8.91
N GLU A 172 -4.28 4.43 7.67
CA GLU A 172 -4.27 5.81 7.22
C GLU A 172 -4.97 5.92 5.87
N PHE A 173 -5.53 7.09 5.58
CA PHE A 173 -5.89 7.42 4.21
C PHE A 173 -4.72 8.13 3.53
N GLU A 174 -4.51 7.81 2.27
CA GLU A 174 -3.47 8.46 1.48
C GLU A 174 -4.07 9.13 0.26
N PHE A 175 -3.63 10.36 0.01
CA PHE A 175 -4.15 11.21 -1.04
C PHE A 175 -3.01 11.82 -1.85
N LEU A 176 -3.18 11.96 -3.15
CA LEU A 176 -2.32 12.84 -3.95
C LEU A 176 -2.47 14.30 -3.51
N LYS A 177 -1.35 15.03 -3.55
CA LYS A 177 -1.32 16.48 -3.28
C LYS A 177 -2.23 17.24 -4.25
N GLY A 178 -3.00 18.19 -3.71
CA GLY A 178 -3.90 19.06 -4.49
C GLY A 178 -5.24 18.42 -4.89
N ILE A 179 -5.50 17.18 -4.46
CA ILE A 179 -6.77 16.48 -4.74
C ILE A 179 -7.60 16.38 -3.45
N ARG A 180 -8.86 16.82 -3.49
CA ARG A 180 -9.86 16.66 -2.41
C ARG A 180 -9.46 17.30 -1.07
N ASP A 181 -8.92 18.52 -1.11
CA ASP A 181 -8.36 19.19 0.08
C ASP A 181 -9.40 19.56 1.16
N GLU A 182 -10.68 19.66 0.82
CA GLU A 182 -11.76 19.80 1.81
C GLU A 182 -11.97 18.50 2.59
N LEU A 183 -12.09 17.36 1.90
CA LEU A 183 -12.24 16.06 2.54
C LEU A 183 -11.04 15.71 3.43
N LYS A 184 -9.82 16.09 3.04
CA LYS A 184 -8.64 15.91 3.91
C LYS A 184 -8.82 16.64 5.24
N ARG A 185 -9.26 17.89 5.21
CA ARG A 185 -9.54 18.66 6.43
C ARG A 185 -10.61 18.00 7.29
N ASP A 186 -11.67 17.47 6.68
CA ASP A 186 -12.74 16.77 7.41
C ASP A 186 -12.26 15.48 8.09
N LEU A 187 -11.34 14.74 7.46
CA LEU A 187 -10.74 13.53 8.03
C LEU A 187 -9.75 13.84 9.17
N GLU A 188 -8.96 14.92 9.04
CA GLU A 188 -8.08 15.39 10.11
C GLU A 188 -8.86 15.81 11.36
N LEU A 189 -10.01 16.48 11.18
CA LEU A 189 -10.92 16.83 12.28
C LEU A 189 -11.48 15.59 13.00
N GLN A 190 -11.57 14.46 12.30
CA GLN A 190 -11.97 13.17 12.89
C GLN A 190 -10.79 12.40 13.49
N SER A 191 -9.60 13.02 13.59
CA SER A 191 -8.35 12.42 14.07
C SER A 191 -7.90 11.19 13.28
N ILE A 192 -8.30 11.09 12.00
CA ILE A 192 -7.86 10.03 11.10
C ILE A 192 -6.52 10.42 10.50
N TYR A 193 -5.55 9.50 10.54
CA TYR A 193 -4.22 9.75 9.97
C TYR A 193 -4.29 9.91 8.46
N LEU A 194 -3.65 10.96 7.96
CA LEU A 194 -3.55 11.28 6.54
C LEU A 194 -2.09 11.34 6.10
N MET A 195 -1.82 10.74 4.94
CA MET A 195 -0.59 10.98 4.20
C MET A 195 -0.89 11.68 2.88
N VAL A 196 -0.13 12.73 2.58
CA VAL A 196 -0.19 13.43 1.30
C VAL A 196 1.00 13.03 0.44
N MET A 197 0.71 12.26 -0.62
CA MET A 197 1.71 11.81 -1.58
C MET A 197 2.13 12.96 -2.50
N ASN A 198 3.43 13.26 -2.46
CA ASN A 198 4.08 14.20 -3.36
C ASN A 198 4.87 13.43 -4.42
N GLY A 199 4.47 13.56 -5.69
CA GLY A 199 5.27 13.05 -6.79
C GLY A 199 6.48 13.94 -7.02
N PHE A 200 7.65 13.56 -6.50
CA PHE A 200 8.92 14.13 -6.94
C PHE A 200 9.57 13.17 -7.93
N ARG A 201 9.76 13.63 -9.17
CA ARG A 201 10.59 12.91 -10.15
C ARG A 201 12.02 13.38 -9.96
N ILE A 202 12.89 12.54 -9.41
CA ILE A 202 14.32 12.80 -9.43
C ILE A 202 14.80 12.54 -10.86
N GLN A 203 15.00 13.61 -11.62
CA GLN A 203 15.64 13.53 -12.92
C GLN A 203 17.14 13.46 -12.65
N LEU A 204 17.72 12.25 -12.72
CA LEU A 204 19.17 12.10 -12.70
C LEU A 204 19.68 12.67 -14.02
N GLY A 205 20.30 13.85 -13.97
CA GLY A 205 20.90 14.51 -15.13
C GLY A 205 22.04 13.65 -15.69
N GLY A 206 22.02 13.45 -17.00
CA GLY A 206 23.19 13.14 -17.82
C GLY A 206 23.61 14.39 -18.57
#